data_AF-A0A955N7Z3-F1
#
_entry.id   AF-A0A955N7Z3-F1
#
_cell.length_a   1.000
_cell.length_b   1.000
_cell.length_c   1.000
_cell.angle_alpha   90.00
_cell.angle_beta   90.00
_cell.angle_gamma   90.00
#
_symmetry.space_group_name_H-M   'P 1'
#
loop_
_entity.id
_entity.type
_entity.pdbx_description
1 polymer ?
#
loop_
_entity_poly.entity_id
_entity_poly.type
_entity_poly.pdbx_seq_one_letter_code
_entity_poly.pdbx_strand_id
1 'polypeptide(L)'
;MKDQFMKSLIFASILAFVSGGLYVPSAKASSVTSEKVDIEITVKVNQKGFIDQKGKTFDGKNILKIPKDKLVRITFVFDENLTSLAYGDTHQVAITGAEGWTKETQKIWALNQRAHIIFQTGKKDTQYRAYCILDCIGMEHLNNLVIRVV
;
A
#
# COMPACT_ATOMS: atom_id res chain seq x y z
N MET A 1 -29.01 -76.64 -31.15
CA MET A 1 -30.39 -76.62 -30.62
C MET A 1 -30.39 -75.74 -29.37
N LYS A 2 -31.10 -74.59 -29.41
CA LYS A 2 -31.46 -73.62 -28.34
C LYS A 2 -30.30 -72.83 -27.70
N ASP A 3 -30.12 -71.54 -28.03
CA ASP A 3 -30.83 -70.33 -27.53
C ASP A 3 -30.74 -70.14 -26.00
N GLN A 4 -30.10 -69.05 -25.56
CA GLN A 4 -30.84 -67.87 -25.06
C GLN A 4 -29.97 -66.62 -24.91
N PHE A 5 -30.50 -65.54 -25.50
CA PHE A 5 -30.22 -64.12 -25.30
C PHE A 5 -30.32 -63.69 -23.82
N MET A 6 -29.47 -62.73 -23.40
CA MET A 6 -29.86 -61.32 -23.17
C MET A 6 -28.88 -60.57 -22.27
N LYS A 7 -28.66 -59.29 -22.65
CA LYS A 7 -28.35 -58.12 -21.80
C LYS A 7 -26.91 -58.11 -21.23
N SER A 8 -26.13 -57.04 -21.30
CA SER A 8 -26.51 -55.64 -21.20
C SER A 8 -25.29 -54.76 -21.50
N LEU A 9 -25.53 -53.67 -22.25
CA LEU A 9 -24.95 -52.32 -22.10
C LEU A 9 -23.41 -52.20 -22.07
N ILE A 10 -22.76 -51.84 -23.18
CA ILE A 10 -22.58 -50.45 -23.68
C ILE A 10 -22.12 -49.50 -22.57
N PHE A 11 -20.90 -48.97 -22.68
CA PHE A 11 -20.66 -47.51 -22.75
C PHE A 11 -19.17 -47.25 -23.06
N ALA A 12 -18.85 -47.20 -24.35
CA ALA A 12 -17.66 -46.53 -24.84
C ALA A 12 -17.90 -45.01 -24.71
N SER A 13 -17.29 -44.39 -23.70
CA SER A 13 -17.30 -42.93 -23.57
C SER A 13 -16.09 -42.39 -24.32
N ILE A 14 -16.34 -41.94 -25.55
CA ILE A 14 -15.40 -41.22 -26.40
C ILE A 14 -15.07 -39.90 -25.70
N LEU A 15 -13.80 -39.73 -25.29
CA LEU A 15 -13.30 -38.48 -24.74
C LEU A 15 -13.16 -37.47 -25.89
N ALA A 16 -14.24 -36.73 -26.17
CA ALA A 16 -14.21 -35.62 -27.12
C ALA A 16 -13.41 -34.47 -26.50
N PHE A 17 -12.25 -34.16 -27.08
CA PHE A 17 -11.53 -32.92 -26.83
C PHE A 17 -12.39 -31.76 -27.33
N VAL A 18 -13.13 -31.13 -26.43
CA VAL A 18 -13.77 -29.85 -26.70
C VAL A 18 -12.70 -28.77 -26.54
N SER A 19 -12.22 -28.26 -27.68
CA SER A 19 -11.46 -27.01 -27.79
C SER A 19 -12.38 -25.82 -27.42
N GLY A 20 -12.75 -25.76 -26.14
CA GLY A 20 -13.37 -24.58 -25.55
C GLY A 20 -12.29 -23.52 -25.40
N GLY A 21 -12.31 -22.52 -26.29
CA GLY A 21 -11.44 -21.35 -26.20
C GLY A 21 -11.49 -20.78 -24.79
N LEU A 22 -10.36 -20.90 -24.08
CA LEU A 22 -10.14 -20.21 -22.83
C LEU A 22 -10.13 -18.71 -23.13
N TYR A 23 -11.30 -18.08 -23.01
CA TYR A 23 -11.39 -16.66 -22.75
C TYR A 23 -10.78 -16.42 -21.38
N VAL A 24 -9.45 -16.34 -21.35
CA VAL A 24 -8.74 -15.74 -20.25
C VAL A 24 -9.25 -14.30 -20.21
N PRO A 25 -9.95 -13.85 -19.15
CA PRO A 25 -10.18 -12.44 -19.00
C PRO A 25 -8.78 -11.83 -18.93
N SER A 26 -8.41 -11.12 -20.00
CA SER A 26 -7.23 -10.27 -19.99
C SER A 26 -7.46 -9.28 -18.87
N ALA A 27 -6.92 -9.59 -17.70
CA ALA A 27 -6.83 -8.65 -16.62
C ALA A 27 -6.03 -7.49 -17.22
N LYS A 28 -6.74 -6.41 -17.54
CA LYS A 28 -6.10 -5.13 -17.77
C LYS A 28 -5.42 -4.80 -16.45
N ALA A 29 -4.16 -5.23 -16.31
CA ALA A 29 -3.28 -4.72 -15.29
C ALA A 29 -3.32 -3.21 -15.50
N SER A 30 -4.01 -2.52 -14.59
CA SER A 30 -4.13 -1.08 -14.62
C SER A 30 -2.71 -0.57 -14.73
N SER A 31 -2.37 0.06 -15.85
CA SER A 31 -1.08 0.73 -15.99
C SER A 31 -1.06 1.75 -14.87
N VAL A 32 -0.30 1.48 -13.82
CA VAL A 32 -0.03 2.46 -12.78
C VAL A 32 0.70 3.57 -13.52
N THR A 33 -0.03 4.62 -13.90
CA THR A 33 0.54 5.84 -14.43
C THR A 33 1.45 6.34 -13.32
N SER A 34 2.74 6.02 -13.40
CA SER A 34 3.71 6.55 -12.47
C SER A 34 3.76 8.04 -12.75
N GLU A 35 3.02 8.82 -11.97
CA GLU A 35 3.11 10.27 -12.04
C GLU A 35 4.58 10.65 -11.90
N LYS A 36 5.11 11.38 -12.89
CA LYS A 36 6.50 11.83 -12.88
C LYS A 36 6.63 12.87 -11.78
N VAL A 37 7.33 12.51 -10.71
CA VAL A 37 7.61 13.38 -9.57
C VAL A 37 9.06 13.83 -9.59
N ASP A 38 9.35 14.98 -8.99
CA ASP A 38 10.72 15.49 -8.90
C ASP A 38 11.53 14.71 -7.86
N ILE A 39 10.87 14.27 -6.79
CA ILE A 39 11.51 13.66 -5.63
C ILE A 39 10.64 12.55 -5.07
N GLU A 40 11.28 11.43 -4.74
CA GLU A 40 10.68 10.30 -4.05
C GLU A 40 11.35 10.12 -2.68
N ILE A 41 10.52 9.98 -1.65
CA ILE A 41 10.95 9.79 -0.27
C ILE A 41 10.25 8.56 0.29
N THR A 42 10.99 7.72 1.00
CA THR A 42 10.44 6.55 1.70
C THR A 42 10.47 6.80 3.20
N VAL A 43 9.32 6.60 3.85
CA VAL A 43 9.17 6.67 5.30
C VAL A 43 8.63 5.32 5.78
N LYS A 44 9.36 4.65 6.66
CA LYS A 44 8.90 3.42 7.31
C LYS A 44 7.92 3.76 8.43
N VAL A 45 6.92 2.92 8.62
CA VAL A 45 5.86 3.09 9.61
C VAL A 45 5.80 1.84 10.45
N ASN A 46 6.02 2.00 11.75
CA ASN A 46 5.82 0.92 12.73
C ASN A 46 5.40 1.47 14.11
N GLN A 47 5.29 0.59 15.10
CA GLN A 47 4.92 0.91 16.49
C GLN A 47 5.81 1.98 17.14
N LYS A 48 7.06 2.14 16.69
CA LYS A 48 7.98 3.17 17.18
C LYS A 48 7.77 4.54 16.55
N GLY A 49 6.92 4.64 15.52
CA GLY A 49 6.60 5.87 14.81
C GLY A 49 7.02 5.83 13.34
N PHE A 50 7.24 7.04 12.80
CA PHE A 50 7.78 7.22 11.46
C PHE A 50 9.29 7.09 11.48
N ILE A 51 9.88 6.31 10.58
CA ILE A 51 11.31 5.99 10.57
C ILE A 51 11.93 6.33 9.21
N ASP A 52 13.14 6.89 9.24
CA ASP A 52 13.91 7.19 8.04
C ASP A 52 14.56 5.93 7.43
N GLN A 53 15.21 6.08 6.27
CA GLN A 53 15.90 4.98 5.61
C GLN A 53 17.11 4.43 6.39
N LYS A 54 17.61 5.18 7.39
CA LYS A 54 18.74 4.80 8.25
C LYS A 54 18.28 4.11 9.54
N GLY A 55 16.98 3.90 9.72
CA GLY A 55 16.41 3.28 10.91
C GLY A 55 16.22 4.24 12.09
N LYS A 56 16.34 5.56 11.88
CA LYS A 56 16.15 6.58 12.91
C LYS A 56 14.72 7.10 12.88
N THR A 57 14.07 7.14 14.05
CA THR A 57 12.72 7.70 14.20
C THR A 57 12.72 9.20 13.91
N PHE A 58 11.71 9.67 13.19
CA PHE A 58 11.40 11.08 13.04
C PHE A 58 10.73 11.60 14.31
N ASP A 59 11.22 12.71 14.83
CA ASP A 59 10.76 13.34 16.07
C ASP A 59 10.95 14.87 15.99
N GLY A 60 10.79 15.58 17.11
CA GLY A 60 10.99 17.04 17.15
C GLY A 60 12.41 17.51 16.77
N LYS A 61 13.42 16.64 16.82
CA LYS A 61 14.82 16.94 16.45
C LYS A 61 15.17 16.39 15.07
N ASN A 62 14.67 15.21 14.74
CA ASN A 62 14.83 14.54 13.46
C ASN A 62 13.58 14.74 12.61
N ILE A 63 13.51 15.87 11.91
CA ILE A 63 12.38 16.19 11.03
C ILE A 63 12.66 15.77 9.59
N LEU A 64 11.62 15.47 8.83
CA LEU A 64 11.76 15.23 7.39
C LEU A 64 11.95 16.57 6.67
N LYS A 65 13.07 16.73 5.97
CA LYS A 65 13.37 17.93 5.18
C LYS A 65 13.13 17.64 3.71
N ILE A 66 12.37 18.51 3.05
CA ILE A 66 12.05 18.41 1.62
C ILE A 66 12.34 19.75 0.94
N PRO A 67 12.75 19.80 -0.33
CA PRO A 67 13.07 21.06 -0.98
C PRO A 67 11.83 21.83 -1.43
N LYS A 68 11.96 23.15 -1.50
CA LYS A 68 10.93 24.06 -2.01
C LYS A 68 10.64 23.87 -3.51
N ASP A 69 9.42 24.21 -3.91
CA ASP A 69 8.99 24.29 -5.31
C ASP A 69 9.17 22.97 -6.10
N LYS A 70 8.96 21.81 -5.44
CA LYS A 70 9.09 20.46 -6.04
C LYS A 70 7.82 19.65 -5.88
N LEU A 71 7.55 18.80 -6.88
CA LEU A 71 6.54 17.76 -6.77
C LEU A 71 7.13 16.55 -6.03
N VAL A 72 6.69 16.33 -4.79
CA VAL A 72 7.24 15.30 -3.91
C VAL A 72 6.26 14.15 -3.76
N ARG A 73 6.76 12.92 -3.92
CA ARG A 73 6.09 11.68 -3.51
C ARG A 73 6.67 11.19 -2.19
N ILE A 74 5.84 11.11 -1.16
CA ILE A 74 6.20 10.44 0.09
C ILE A 74 5.50 9.08 0.11
N THR A 75 6.30 8.01 0.11
CA THR A 75 5.84 6.64 0.20
C THR A 75 6.00 6.15 1.64
N PHE A 76 4.88 5.81 2.26
CA PHE A 76 4.84 5.18 3.57
C PHE A 76 4.90 3.66 3.40
N VAL A 77 5.80 3.02 4.15
CA VAL A 77 6.08 1.59 4.07
C VAL A 77 5.82 0.94 5.42
N PHE A 78 4.96 -0.07 5.42
CA PHE A 78 4.70 -0.90 6.57
C PHE A 78 5.98 -1.66 7.00
N ASP A 79 6.40 -1.51 8.25
CA ASP A 79 7.67 -2.04 8.79
C ASP A 79 7.49 -2.61 10.22
N GLU A 80 6.30 -3.11 10.53
CA GLU A 80 6.01 -3.76 11.82
C GLU A 80 6.65 -5.15 11.92
N ASN A 81 6.96 -5.56 13.15
CA ASN A 81 7.36 -6.94 13.41
C ASN A 81 6.11 -7.82 13.58
N LEU A 82 5.92 -8.77 12.67
CA LEU A 82 4.73 -9.63 12.57
C LEU A 82 4.71 -10.76 13.62
N THR A 83 5.07 -10.48 14.88
CA THR A 83 5.09 -11.49 15.96
C THR A 83 3.71 -11.85 16.51
N SER A 84 2.68 -11.08 16.15
CA SER A 84 1.28 -11.33 16.47
C SER A 84 0.49 -11.37 15.15
N LEU A 85 -0.53 -12.21 15.05
CA LEU A 85 -1.49 -12.25 13.93
C LEU A 85 -2.35 -10.97 13.91
N ALA A 86 -1.69 -9.82 13.81
CA ALA A 86 -2.21 -8.47 13.93
C ALA A 86 -2.81 -8.04 12.59
N TYR A 87 -4.02 -8.52 12.32
CA TYR A 87 -4.95 -7.83 11.42
C TYR A 87 -5.26 -6.38 11.90
N GLY A 88 -4.83 -6.00 13.12
CA GLY A 88 -5.04 -4.68 13.73
C GLY A 88 -3.97 -3.61 13.49
N ASP A 89 -2.76 -3.96 13.06
CA ASP A 89 -1.67 -2.97 12.83
C ASP A 89 -1.78 -2.31 11.44
N THR A 90 -3.01 -2.09 10.99
CA THR A 90 -3.23 -1.37 9.76
C THR A 90 -2.98 0.11 9.99
N HIS A 91 -2.19 0.72 9.12
CA HIS A 91 -1.91 2.15 9.16
C HIS A 91 -2.57 2.85 7.99
N GLN A 92 -3.08 4.06 8.22
CA GLN A 92 -3.48 4.97 7.16
C GLN A 92 -2.93 6.34 7.54
N VAL A 93 -2.15 6.95 6.66
CA VAL A 93 -1.44 8.18 6.97
C VAL A 93 -2.12 9.35 6.27
N ALA A 94 -2.41 10.40 7.01
CA ALA A 94 -2.78 11.68 6.47
C ALA A 94 -1.59 12.63 6.49
N ILE A 95 -1.48 13.50 5.48
CA ILE A 95 -0.62 14.68 5.48
C ILE A 95 -1.53 15.91 5.44
N THR A 96 -1.39 16.80 6.42
CA THR A 96 -2.06 18.10 6.44
C THR A 96 -1.05 19.21 6.21
N GLY A 97 -1.36 20.11 5.27
CA GLY A 97 -0.54 21.28 4.96
C GLY A 97 -0.95 22.54 5.71
N ALA A 98 -0.06 23.53 5.72
CA ALA A 98 -0.30 24.83 6.37
C ALA A 98 -1.53 25.58 5.83
N GLU A 99 -1.92 25.31 4.58
CA GLU A 99 -3.09 25.91 3.92
C GLU A 99 -4.40 25.18 4.24
N GLY A 100 -4.38 24.19 5.15
CA GLY A 100 -5.58 23.49 5.63
C GLY A 100 -6.05 22.33 4.75
N TRP A 101 -5.34 22.01 3.66
CA TRP A 101 -5.62 20.79 2.89
C TRP A 101 -5.11 19.54 3.63
N THR A 102 -5.82 18.43 3.46
CA THR A 102 -5.42 17.10 3.94
C THR A 102 -5.47 16.10 2.79
N LYS A 103 -4.43 15.28 2.66
CA LYS A 103 -4.41 14.13 1.76
C LYS A 103 -4.16 12.87 2.57
N GLU A 104 -4.81 11.78 2.17
CA GLU A 104 -4.72 10.51 2.87
C GLU A 104 -4.17 9.43 1.96
N THR A 105 -3.40 8.51 2.54
CA THR A 105 -2.98 7.30 1.86
C THR A 105 -4.12 6.27 1.83
N GLN A 106 -3.96 5.25 1.00
CA GLN A 106 -4.60 3.97 1.26
C GLN A 106 -4.03 3.32 2.53
N LYS A 107 -4.73 2.32 3.05
CA LYS A 107 -4.27 1.51 4.18
C LYS A 107 -3.01 0.72 3.82
N ILE A 108 -2.00 0.77 4.68
CA ILE A 108 -0.80 -0.06 4.63
C ILE A 108 -0.82 -1.10 5.76
N TRP A 109 -0.45 -2.32 5.42
CA TRP A 109 -0.48 -3.49 6.31
C TRP A 109 0.34 -4.63 5.67
N ALA A 110 0.42 -5.78 6.32
CA ALA A 110 1.26 -6.90 5.89
C ALA A 110 1.09 -7.31 4.41
N LEU A 111 -0.13 -7.24 3.87
CA LEU A 111 -0.44 -7.61 2.47
C LEU A 111 -0.42 -6.43 1.48
N ASN A 112 -0.55 -5.20 1.96
CA ASN A 112 -0.37 -3.99 1.15
C ASN A 112 0.65 -3.08 1.83
N GLN A 113 1.93 -3.30 1.56
CA GLN A 113 2.98 -2.72 2.38
C GLN A 113 3.27 -1.25 2.08
N ARG A 114 2.72 -0.69 1.00
CA ARG A 114 3.09 0.64 0.53
C ARG A 114 1.88 1.46 0.12
N ALA A 115 1.89 2.72 0.52
CA ALA A 115 0.97 3.73 0.00
C ALA A 115 1.70 5.07 -0.04
N HIS A 116 1.26 5.98 -0.91
CA HIS A 116 1.97 7.24 -1.10
C HIS A 116 1.03 8.43 -1.20
N ILE A 117 1.57 9.62 -0.89
CA ILE A 117 0.93 10.90 -1.15
C ILE A 117 1.87 11.71 -2.04
N ILE A 118 1.30 12.32 -3.08
CA ILE A 118 2.00 13.25 -3.97
C ILE A 118 1.45 14.65 -3.74
N PHE A 119 2.33 15.62 -3.56
CA PHE A 119 1.95 17.03 -3.41
C PHE A 119 3.07 17.97 -3.84
N GLN A 120 2.66 19.18 -4.25
CA GLN A 120 3.58 20.26 -4.55
C GLN A 120 4.05 20.91 -3.25
N THR A 121 5.36 21.03 -3.06
CA THR A 121 5.92 21.73 -1.90
C THR A 121 5.75 23.24 -2.04
N GLY A 122 5.49 23.88 -0.89
CA GLY A 122 5.31 25.32 -0.78
C GLY A 122 6.63 26.06 -0.66
N LYS A 123 6.54 27.28 -0.12
CA LYS A 123 7.69 28.15 0.11
C LYS A 123 8.61 27.60 1.20
N LYS A 124 9.84 28.12 1.26
CA LYS A 124 10.80 27.84 2.33
C LYS A 124 10.12 28.00 3.70
N ASP A 125 10.46 27.11 4.63
CA ASP A 125 9.95 27.05 6.01
C ASP A 125 8.47 26.66 6.16
N THR A 126 7.75 26.38 5.06
CA THR A 126 6.43 25.75 5.11
C THR A 126 6.52 24.41 5.84
N GLN A 127 5.54 24.13 6.70
CA GLN A 127 5.46 22.89 7.46
C GLN A 127 4.21 22.10 7.09
N TYR A 128 4.37 20.78 7.03
CA TYR A 128 3.31 19.80 6.93
C TYR A 128 3.42 18.85 8.11
N ARG A 129 2.28 18.28 8.52
CA ARG A 129 2.23 17.22 9.53
C ARG A 129 1.67 15.96 8.93
N ALA A 130 2.39 14.85 9.09
CA ALA A 130 1.84 13.54 8.82
C ALA A 130 1.49 12.81 10.11
N TYR A 131 0.36 12.11 10.11
CA TYR A 131 -0.13 11.36 11.26
C TYR A 131 -0.94 10.15 10.80
N CYS A 132 -0.94 9.08 11.59
CA CYS A 132 -1.84 7.97 11.38
C CYS A 132 -3.26 8.38 11.80
N ILE A 133 -4.26 8.05 10.97
CA ILE A 133 -5.68 8.40 11.19
C ILE A 133 -6.53 7.22 11.65
N LEU A 134 -5.93 6.03 11.80
CA LEU A 134 -6.58 4.89 12.42
C LEU A 134 -6.25 4.86 13.90
N ASP A 135 -7.16 4.32 14.71
CA ASP A 135 -6.96 4.11 16.15
C ASP A 135 -5.90 3.02 16.38
N CYS A 136 -4.64 3.45 16.32
CA CYS A 136 -3.49 2.60 16.57
C CYS A 136 -3.20 2.57 18.08
N ILE A 137 -3.81 1.62 18.79
CA ILE A 137 -3.61 1.42 20.24
C ILE A 137 -2.11 1.21 20.52
N GLY A 138 -1.55 2.01 21.43
CA GLY A 138 -0.13 1.94 21.81
C GLY A 138 0.84 2.59 20.82
N MET A 139 0.36 3.31 19.80
CA MET A 139 1.20 3.93 18.76
C MET A 139 1.11 5.45 18.77
N GLU A 140 1.23 6.03 19.96
CA GLU A 140 1.16 7.47 20.21
C GLU A 140 2.28 8.26 19.49
N HIS A 141 3.30 7.56 19.00
CA HIS A 141 4.41 8.11 18.22
C HIS A 141 4.08 8.32 16.73
N LEU A 142 2.95 7.80 16.25
CA LEU A 142 2.49 7.96 14.87
C LEU A 142 1.62 9.21 14.66
N ASN A 143 1.54 10.10 15.62
CA ASN A 143 0.70 11.29 15.55
C ASN A 143 1.39 12.54 15.00
N ASN A 144 2.71 12.52 14.73
CA ASN A 144 3.42 13.77 14.49
C ASN A 144 4.75 13.68 13.72
N LEU A 145 4.72 13.21 12.47
CA LEU A 145 5.83 13.45 11.54
C LEU A 145 5.83 14.91 11.09
N VAL A 146 6.86 15.67 11.48
CA VAL A 146 7.06 17.03 10.99
C VAL A 146 7.83 16.99 9.68
N ILE A 147 7.23 17.57 8.64
CA ILE A 147 7.83 17.72 7.32
C ILE A 147 8.06 19.21 7.08
N ARG A 148 9.31 19.62 6.85
CA ARG A 148 9.68 21.03 6.66
C ARG A 148 10.31 21.26 5.30
N VAL A 149 9.86 22.31 4.63
CA VAL A 149 10.46 22.79 3.40
C VAL A 149 11.76 23.53 3.70
N VAL A 150 12.86 23.14 3.05
CA VAL A 150 14.20 23.76 3.18
C VAL A 150 14.70 24.33 1.86
#